data_AF-A0AAD5PEB6-F1
#
_entry.id   AF-A0AAD5PEB6-F1
#
_cell.length_a   1.000
_cell.length_b   1.000
_cell.length_c   1.000
_cell.angle_alpha   90.00
_cell.angle_beta   90.00
_cell.angle_gamma   90.00
#
_symmetry.space_group_name_H-M   'P 1'
#
loop_
_entity.id
_entity.type
_entity.pdbx_description
1 polymer ?
#
loop_
_entity_poly.entity_id
_entity_poly.type
_entity_poly.pdbx_seq_one_letter_code
_entity_poly.pdbx_strand_id
1 'polypeptide(L)'
;MSFTLLRTLPIRVAGNSNALARSFVSKAQPVRAEVNENKTIDLTPPSSKVENSFEVFEEPKRLKPTHNIPVCNLQMRGYLPQQLDFYADFAQRAAYHLGMPCTGTIRLPTQTSHWTVIRSPFVHKKSQENFERKTHKRLLQIKDAHPEVVQRWLRYLTMNAPAGIGMRATTWEFENLDAKK
;
A
#
# COMPACT_ATOMS: atom_id res chain seq x y z
N MET A 1 35.63 -43.94 -13.27
CA MET A 1 35.32 -43.35 -14.59
C MET A 1 34.70 -41.97 -14.37
N SER A 2 34.98 -41.06 -15.29
CA SER A 2 35.01 -39.60 -15.23
C SER A 2 33.87 -38.82 -14.56
N PHE A 3 34.31 -37.76 -13.88
CA PHE A 3 33.68 -36.45 -13.68
C PHE A 3 32.92 -35.92 -14.90
N THR A 4 31.83 -35.14 -14.68
CA THR A 4 31.71 -33.76 -15.20
C THR A 4 30.67 -32.96 -14.41
N LEU A 5 31.13 -31.86 -13.80
CA LEU A 5 30.34 -30.77 -13.18
C LEU A 5 29.81 -29.81 -14.26
N LEU A 6 28.52 -29.43 -14.22
CA LEU A 6 27.97 -28.34 -15.05
C LEU A 6 27.94 -27.02 -14.27
N ARG A 7 29.08 -26.34 -14.39
CA ARG A 7 29.35 -24.89 -14.49
C ARG A 7 28.24 -23.90 -14.15
N THR A 8 28.53 -23.11 -13.12
CA THR A 8 27.99 -21.78 -12.82
C THR A 8 28.37 -20.75 -13.90
N LEU A 9 27.47 -19.80 -14.18
CA LEU A 9 27.79 -18.56 -14.91
C LEU A 9 27.63 -17.36 -13.95
N PRO A 10 28.70 -16.62 -13.64
CA PRO A 10 28.59 -15.34 -12.94
C PRO A 10 28.25 -14.22 -13.93
N ILE A 11 27.26 -13.40 -13.56
CA ILE A 11 26.92 -12.16 -14.26
C ILE A 11 28.00 -11.11 -13.99
N ARG A 12 28.43 -10.51 -15.10
CA ARG A 12 29.54 -9.58 -15.29
C ARG A 12 29.33 -8.26 -14.56
N VAL A 13 30.33 -7.89 -13.76
CA VAL A 13 30.54 -6.55 -13.18
C VAL A 13 31.12 -5.64 -14.27
N ALA A 14 30.49 -4.50 -14.53
CA ALA A 14 31.08 -3.39 -15.26
C ALA A 14 31.49 -2.31 -14.26
N GLY A 15 32.81 -2.10 -14.12
CA GLY A 15 33.35 -0.95 -13.44
C GLY A 15 33.20 0.30 -14.30
N ASN A 16 32.97 1.43 -13.66
CA ASN A 16 33.43 2.69 -14.20
C ASN A 16 34.13 3.47 -13.08
N SER A 17 35.45 3.59 -13.23
CA SER A 17 36.33 4.45 -12.47
C SER A 17 36.23 5.87 -13.02
N ASN A 18 35.99 6.85 -12.16
CA ASN A 18 36.73 8.12 -12.09
C ASN A 18 35.96 9.15 -11.26
N ALA A 19 36.55 9.55 -10.13
CA ALA A 19 37.03 10.91 -9.90
C ALA A 19 37.13 11.16 -8.38
N LEU A 20 38.37 11.20 -7.92
CA LEU A 20 38.75 11.71 -6.61
C LEU A 20 38.52 13.22 -6.53
N ALA A 21 38.15 13.62 -5.31
CA ALA A 21 38.49 14.88 -4.62
C ALA A 21 38.14 16.21 -5.30
N ARG A 22 37.32 17.00 -4.58
CA ARG A 22 37.67 18.35 -4.14
C ARG A 22 36.69 18.81 -3.06
N SER A 23 37.19 18.88 -1.83
CA SER A 23 36.77 19.90 -0.88
C SER A 23 37.18 21.25 -1.44
N PHE A 24 36.34 22.28 -1.37
CA PHE A 24 36.78 23.66 -1.19
C PHE A 24 35.62 24.57 -0.79
N VAL A 25 35.96 25.49 0.09
CA VAL A 25 35.15 26.44 0.85
C VAL A 25 34.70 27.63 -0.02
N SER A 26 33.52 28.17 0.35
CA SER A 26 32.97 29.53 0.16
C SER A 26 33.30 30.36 -1.09
N LYS A 27 32.26 30.95 -1.70
CA LYS A 27 31.98 32.40 -1.56
C LYS A 27 30.63 32.76 -2.18
N ALA A 28 29.79 33.45 -1.42
CA ALA A 28 28.65 34.18 -1.97
C ALA A 28 29.16 35.41 -2.75
N GLN A 29 28.60 35.68 -3.92
CA GLN A 29 28.56 37.01 -4.53
C GLN A 29 27.16 37.27 -5.11
N PRO A 30 26.62 38.48 -4.95
CA PRO A 30 25.28 38.82 -5.42
C PRO A 30 25.33 39.20 -6.90
N VAL A 31 24.49 38.55 -7.73
CA VAL A 31 24.31 38.96 -9.12
C VAL A 31 23.19 40.00 -9.17
N ARG A 32 23.57 41.23 -9.50
CA ARG A 32 22.69 42.35 -9.86
C ARG A 32 21.78 41.94 -11.02
N ALA A 33 20.48 42.14 -10.87
CA ALA A 33 19.53 41.97 -11.96
C ALA A 33 19.62 43.16 -12.92
N GLU A 34 20.06 42.92 -14.15
CA GLU A 34 19.82 43.83 -15.26
C GLU A 34 18.55 43.38 -15.99
N VAL A 35 17.56 44.28 -16.02
CA VAL A 35 16.32 44.13 -16.77
C VAL A 35 16.64 44.33 -18.24
N ASN A 36 16.50 43.28 -19.05
CA ASN A 36 16.53 43.43 -20.51
C ASN A 36 15.11 43.30 -21.05
N GLU A 37 14.57 44.46 -21.44
CA GLU A 37 13.32 44.64 -22.17
C GLU A 37 13.47 44.14 -23.61
N ASN A 38 13.31 42.84 -23.84
CA ASN A 38 12.92 42.34 -25.15
C ASN A 38 11.95 41.17 -24.95
N LYS A 39 10.68 41.55 -24.74
CA LYS A 39 9.53 40.65 -24.83
C LYS A 39 9.39 40.17 -26.27
N THR A 40 9.97 39.01 -26.57
CA THR A 40 9.20 38.02 -27.30
C THR A 40 8.48 37.21 -26.22
N ILE A 41 7.18 37.42 -26.09
CA ILE A 41 6.37 36.54 -25.26
C ILE A 41 6.33 35.24 -26.04
N ASP A 42 7.23 34.31 -25.71
CA ASP A 42 7.16 32.97 -26.24
C ASP A 42 5.81 32.40 -25.80
N LEU A 43 4.86 32.38 -26.72
CA LEU A 43 3.54 31.77 -26.57
C LEU A 43 3.64 30.23 -26.62
N THR A 44 4.81 29.65 -26.34
CA THR A 44 4.83 28.26 -25.92
C THR A 44 4.10 28.23 -24.58
N PRO A 45 2.90 27.61 -24.51
CA PRO A 45 2.32 27.35 -23.20
C PRO A 45 3.41 26.66 -22.39
N PRO A 46 3.66 27.07 -21.13
CA PRO A 46 4.61 26.37 -20.29
C PRO A 46 4.21 24.92 -20.43
N SER A 47 5.09 24.07 -21.00
CA SER A 47 4.80 22.66 -21.27
C SER A 47 4.17 22.15 -20.00
N SER A 48 2.83 22.09 -20.02
CA SER A 48 2.05 21.75 -18.86
C SER A 48 2.39 20.30 -18.78
N LYS A 49 3.32 19.96 -17.89
CA LYS A 49 3.62 18.59 -17.54
C LYS A 49 2.25 17.97 -17.42
N VAL A 50 1.87 17.13 -18.37
CA VAL A 50 0.57 16.50 -18.34
C VAL A 50 0.70 15.60 -17.12
N GLU A 51 0.17 16.08 -16.00
CA GLU A 51 0.44 15.54 -14.68
C GLU A 51 -0.18 14.16 -14.60
N ASN A 52 0.65 13.17 -14.96
CA ASN A 52 0.53 11.75 -14.72
C ASN A 52 -0.90 11.18 -14.61
N SER A 53 -1.66 11.19 -15.69
CA SER A 53 -2.87 10.35 -15.82
C SER A 53 -2.58 8.84 -15.72
N PHE A 54 -1.29 8.44 -15.70
CA PHE A 54 -0.85 7.06 -15.69
C PHE A 54 -0.64 6.45 -14.29
N GLU A 55 -0.54 7.26 -13.22
CA GLU A 55 -0.26 6.75 -11.86
C GLU A 55 -1.34 5.78 -11.34
N VAL A 56 -2.57 5.90 -11.83
CA VAL A 56 -3.65 4.99 -11.44
C VAL A 56 -3.41 3.58 -11.96
N PHE A 57 -2.82 3.45 -13.16
CA PHE A 57 -2.54 2.17 -13.82
C PHE A 57 -1.26 1.50 -13.30
N GLU A 58 -0.42 2.22 -12.55
CA GLU A 58 0.77 1.68 -11.92
C GLU A 58 0.44 0.91 -10.62
N GLU A 59 1.38 0.08 -10.19
CA GLU A 59 1.29 -0.59 -8.89
C GLU A 59 1.29 0.43 -7.74
N PRO A 60 0.56 0.15 -6.64
CA PRO A 60 0.53 1.05 -5.48
C PRO A 60 1.94 1.23 -4.91
N LYS A 61 2.41 2.48 -4.91
CA LYS A 61 3.72 2.85 -4.36
C LYS A 61 3.72 2.58 -2.85
N ARG A 62 4.81 1.99 -2.33
CA ARG A 62 4.97 1.64 -0.91
C ARG A 62 6.13 2.41 -0.28
N LEU A 63 5.89 3.00 0.89
CA LEU A 63 6.92 3.65 1.69
C LEU A 63 7.65 2.63 2.55
N LYS A 64 8.96 2.81 2.74
CA LYS A 64 9.77 1.97 3.63
C LYS A 64 9.55 2.41 5.08
N PRO A 65 9.26 1.48 6.02
CA PRO A 65 9.16 1.81 7.44
C PRO A 65 10.52 2.15 8.03
N THR A 66 10.55 3.02 9.05
CA THR A 66 11.77 3.46 9.74
C THR A 66 12.08 2.56 10.94
N HIS A 67 11.09 2.36 11.81
CA HIS A 67 11.23 1.63 13.09
C HIS A 67 10.49 0.28 13.07
N ASN A 68 9.66 0.02 12.05
CA ASN A 68 8.92 -1.22 11.83
C ASN A 68 7.95 -1.57 12.99
N ILE A 69 7.45 -0.56 13.69
CA ILE A 69 6.53 -0.71 14.82
C ILE A 69 5.10 -0.68 14.29
N PRO A 70 4.26 -1.70 14.56
CA PRO A 70 2.89 -1.71 14.08
C PRO A 70 2.00 -0.77 14.90
N VAL A 71 1.27 0.10 14.21
CA VAL A 71 0.37 1.09 14.84
C VAL A 71 -1.09 0.75 14.58
N CYS A 72 -1.42 0.19 13.41
CA CYS A 72 -2.78 -0.20 13.10
C CYS A 72 -2.83 -1.46 12.23
N ASN A 73 -3.69 -2.40 12.64
CA ASN A 73 -4.08 -3.56 11.84
C ASN A 73 -5.52 -3.38 11.39
N LEU A 74 -5.71 -3.24 10.08
CA LEU A 74 -7.02 -3.24 9.45
C LEU A 74 -7.33 -4.62 8.88
N GLN A 75 -8.26 -5.33 9.51
CA GLN A 75 -8.82 -6.57 9.00
C GLN A 75 -10.10 -6.29 8.21
N MET A 76 -10.12 -6.69 6.95
CA MET A 76 -11.30 -6.62 6.09
C MET A 76 -11.86 -8.02 5.87
N ARG A 77 -13.19 -8.15 5.87
CA ARG A 77 -13.91 -9.40 5.65
C ARG A 77 -15.00 -9.18 4.61
N GLY A 78 -15.17 -10.12 3.70
CA GLY A 78 -16.21 -10.05 2.69
C GLY A 78 -16.48 -11.42 2.06
N TYR A 79 -17.58 -11.51 1.33
CA TYR A 79 -17.95 -12.73 0.60
C TYR A 79 -17.43 -12.74 -0.84
N LEU A 80 -17.19 -11.55 -1.43
CA LEU A 80 -16.64 -11.39 -2.77
C LEU A 80 -15.13 -11.10 -2.70
N PRO A 81 -14.26 -11.98 -3.23
CA PRO A 81 -12.80 -11.78 -3.14
C PRO A 81 -12.31 -10.61 -4.01
N GLN A 82 -12.92 -10.39 -5.18
CA GLN A 82 -12.48 -9.35 -6.11
C GLN A 82 -12.70 -7.94 -5.57
N GLN A 83 -13.86 -7.69 -4.96
CA GLN A 83 -14.16 -6.40 -4.33
C GLN A 83 -13.27 -6.14 -3.11
N LEU A 84 -12.94 -7.19 -2.36
CA LEU A 84 -12.06 -7.11 -1.20
C LEU A 84 -10.61 -6.78 -1.60
N ASP A 85 -10.13 -7.36 -2.71
CA ASP A 85 -8.80 -7.10 -3.25
C ASP A 85 -8.73 -5.68 -3.86
N PHE A 86 -9.76 -5.23 -4.57
CA PHE A 86 -9.88 -3.84 -5.07
C PHE A 86 -9.85 -2.82 -3.94
N TYR A 87 -10.64 -3.06 -2.89
CA TYR A 87 -10.72 -2.15 -1.76
C TYR A 87 -9.42 -2.13 -0.93
N ALA A 88 -8.72 -3.27 -0.86
CA ALA A 88 -7.40 -3.33 -0.23
C ALA A 88 -6.36 -2.50 -0.99
N ASP A 89 -6.40 -2.50 -2.33
CA ASP A 89 -5.56 -1.63 -3.16
C ASP A 89 -5.87 -0.16 -2.94
N PHE A 90 -7.16 0.21 -2.95
CA PHE A 90 -7.61 1.57 -2.64
C PHE A 90 -7.11 2.04 -1.26
N ALA A 91 -7.20 1.19 -0.24
CA ALA A 91 -6.75 1.52 1.11
C ALA A 91 -5.22 1.72 1.20
N GLN A 92 -4.44 0.95 0.43
CA GLN A 92 -2.99 1.14 0.32
C GLN A 92 -2.64 2.48 -0.34
N ARG A 93 -3.32 2.84 -1.45
CA ARG A 93 -3.10 4.12 -2.14
C ARG A 93 -3.40 5.30 -1.21
N ALA A 94 -4.50 5.23 -0.46
CA ALA A 94 -4.84 6.24 0.53
C ALA A 94 -3.76 6.37 1.62
N ALA A 95 -3.21 5.25 2.10
CA ALA A 95 -2.12 5.25 3.09
C ALA A 95 -0.83 5.87 2.53
N TYR A 96 -0.50 5.60 1.26
CA TYR A 96 0.66 6.17 0.58
C TYR A 96 0.60 7.71 0.53
N HIS A 97 -0.54 8.28 0.13
CA HIS A 97 -0.71 9.74 0.10
C HIS A 97 -0.68 10.39 1.49
N LEU A 98 -1.03 9.65 2.53
CA LEU A 98 -0.91 10.10 3.92
C LEU A 98 0.51 9.95 4.50
N GLY A 99 1.47 9.44 3.72
CA GLY A 99 2.85 9.26 4.18
C GLY A 99 3.05 8.06 5.11
N MET A 100 2.10 7.13 5.16
CA MET A 100 2.12 6.01 6.09
C MET A 100 2.70 4.74 5.42
N PRO A 101 3.75 4.11 5.98
CA PRO A 101 4.27 2.87 5.43
C PRO A 101 3.29 1.72 5.70
N CYS A 102 2.63 1.27 4.63
CA CYS A 102 1.70 0.15 4.65
C CYS A 102 2.39 -1.13 4.15
N THR A 103 2.15 -2.23 4.87
CA THR A 103 2.43 -3.57 4.35
C THR A 103 1.43 -3.89 3.25
N GLY A 104 1.85 -4.57 2.18
CA GLY A 104 0.94 -5.00 1.12
C GLY A 104 -0.20 -5.89 1.65
N THR A 105 -1.23 -6.10 0.84
CA THR A 105 -2.40 -6.91 1.21
C THR A 105 -2.01 -8.34 1.60
N ILE A 106 -2.17 -8.69 2.87
CA ILE A 106 -1.98 -10.06 3.36
C ILE A 106 -3.30 -10.82 3.24
N ARG A 107 -3.30 -11.92 2.48
CA ARG A 107 -4.45 -12.82 2.38
C ARG A 107 -4.47 -13.75 3.59
N LEU A 108 -5.46 -13.58 4.46
CA LEU A 108 -5.67 -14.51 5.57
C LEU A 108 -6.49 -15.73 5.10
N PRO A 109 -6.36 -16.89 5.77
CA PRO A 109 -7.15 -18.07 5.46
C PRO A 109 -8.65 -17.77 5.42
N THR A 110 -9.30 -18.26 4.36
CA THR A 110 -10.75 -18.11 4.16
C THR A 110 -11.46 -19.03 5.14
N GLN A 111 -12.49 -18.52 5.82
CA GLN A 111 -13.35 -19.35 6.66
C GLN A 111 -14.53 -19.84 5.84
N THR A 112 -14.67 -21.15 5.71
CA THR A 112 -15.80 -21.78 5.01
C THR A 112 -16.74 -22.38 6.05
N SER A 113 -17.98 -21.91 6.07
CA SER A 113 -19.05 -22.53 6.86
C SER A 113 -19.90 -23.40 5.95
N HIS A 114 -20.12 -24.66 6.31
CA HIS A 114 -20.94 -25.60 5.57
C HIS A 114 -22.25 -25.85 6.31
N TRP A 115 -23.37 -25.91 5.59
CA TRP A 115 -24.64 -26.36 6.13
C TRP A 115 -25.36 -27.24 5.10
N THR A 116 -26.10 -28.22 5.60
CA THR A 116 -26.82 -29.18 4.77
C THR A 116 -28.30 -29.08 5.09
N VAL A 117 -29.13 -28.84 4.08
CA VAL A 117 -30.57 -28.66 4.22
C VAL A 117 -31.28 -29.73 3.39
N ILE A 118 -32.46 -30.18 3.85
CA ILE A 118 -33.31 -31.09 3.06
C ILE A 118 -33.88 -30.28 1.88
N ARG A 119 -33.85 -30.84 0.67
CA ARG A 119 -34.40 -30.15 -0.52
C ARG A 119 -35.92 -30.02 -0.48
N SER A 120 -36.59 -31.05 0.00
CA SER A 120 -38.06 -31.07 0.15
C SER A 120 -38.49 -30.37 1.45
N PRO A 121 -39.63 -29.66 1.45
CA PRO A 121 -40.22 -29.14 2.68
C PRO A 121 -40.63 -30.24 3.67
N PHE A 122 -40.88 -31.47 3.21
CA PHE A 122 -41.34 -32.58 4.07
C PHE A 122 -40.81 -33.97 3.62
N VAL A 123 -40.63 -34.87 4.59
CA VAL A 123 -40.34 -36.33 4.51
C VAL A 123 -39.07 -36.80 3.77
N HIS A 124 -38.64 -36.16 2.69
CA HIS A 124 -37.57 -36.69 1.82
C HIS A 124 -36.13 -36.43 2.33
N LYS A 125 -35.77 -36.98 3.51
CA LYS A 125 -34.45 -36.80 4.16
C LYS A 125 -33.25 -37.32 3.36
N LYS A 126 -33.44 -38.29 2.46
CA LYS A 126 -32.36 -38.80 1.59
C LYS A 126 -31.92 -37.77 0.53
N SER A 127 -32.78 -36.80 0.21
CA SER A 127 -32.46 -35.70 -0.70
C SER A 127 -32.03 -34.47 0.10
N GLN A 128 -30.71 -34.26 0.19
CA GLN A 128 -30.10 -33.14 0.89
C GLN A 128 -29.26 -32.29 -0.07
N GLU A 129 -29.15 -31.01 0.23
CA GLU A 129 -28.35 -30.03 -0.49
C GLU A 129 -27.34 -29.38 0.45
N ASN A 130 -26.09 -29.30 -0.01
CA ASN A 130 -25.00 -28.69 0.72
C ASN A 130 -24.83 -27.26 0.24
N PHE A 131 -24.77 -26.35 1.20
CA PHE A 131 -24.50 -24.95 0.95
C PHE A 131 -23.23 -24.56 1.71
N GLU A 132 -22.53 -23.56 1.19
CA GLU A 132 -21.35 -23.00 1.83
C GLU A 132 -21.37 -21.47 1.83
N ARG A 133 -20.80 -20.89 2.89
CA ARG A 133 -20.47 -19.46 2.98
C ARG A 133 -18.98 -19.34 3.16
N LYS A 134 -18.30 -18.81 2.13
CA LYS A 134 -16.88 -18.47 2.19
C LYS A 134 -16.71 -17.03 2.64
N THR A 135 -16.07 -16.83 3.79
CA THR A 135 -15.70 -15.51 4.29
C THR A 135 -14.22 -15.28 4.01
N HIS A 136 -13.93 -14.48 3.00
CA HIS A 136 -12.58 -14.07 2.65
C HIS A 136 -12.11 -12.97 3.59
N LYS A 137 -10.85 -13.05 3.99
CA LYS A 137 -10.24 -12.12 4.94
C LYS A 137 -8.96 -11.53 4.35
N ARG A 138 -8.77 -10.23 4.54
CA ARG A 138 -7.54 -9.51 4.22
C ARG A 138 -7.06 -8.74 5.44
N LEU A 139 -5.76 -8.61 5.58
CA LEU A 139 -5.13 -7.81 6.60
C LEU A 139 -4.22 -6.77 5.93
N LEU A 140 -4.41 -5.51 6.29
CA LEU A 140 -3.48 -4.43 6.01
C LEU A 140 -2.86 -3.98 7.34
N GLN A 141 -1.54 -3.88 7.35
CA GLN A 141 -0.78 -3.51 8.54
C GLN A 141 -0.02 -2.22 8.26
N ILE A 142 -0.33 -1.19 9.04
CA ILE A 142 0.33 0.11 9.03
C ILE A 142 1.41 0.12 10.12
N LYS A 143 2.56 0.68 9.76
CA LYS A 143 3.70 0.85 10.65
C LYS A 143 4.05 2.33 10.77
N ASP A 144 4.73 2.70 11.85
CA ASP A 144 5.40 3.99 12.04
C ASP A 144 4.56 5.24 11.63
N ALA A 145 3.28 5.28 11.98
CA ALA A 145 2.37 6.36 11.64
C ALA A 145 1.84 7.08 12.88
N HIS A 146 1.51 8.36 12.74
CA HIS A 146 0.91 9.14 13.82
C HIS A 146 -0.56 8.71 14.08
N PRO A 147 -1.01 8.57 15.34
CA PRO A 147 -2.35 8.07 15.67
C PRO A 147 -3.48 8.91 15.03
N GLU A 148 -3.35 10.23 14.98
CA GLU A 148 -4.36 11.09 14.34
C GLU A 148 -4.48 10.85 12.83
N VAL A 149 -3.36 10.57 12.16
CA VAL A 149 -3.33 10.28 10.73
C VAL A 149 -3.99 8.94 10.45
N VAL A 150 -3.74 7.94 11.32
CA VAL A 150 -4.43 6.64 11.28
C VAL A 150 -5.93 6.81 11.44
N GLN A 151 -6.39 7.62 12.40
CA GLN A 151 -7.82 7.89 12.59
C GLN A 151 -8.45 8.57 11.36
N ARG A 152 -7.77 9.54 10.76
CA ARG A 152 -8.23 10.20 9.52
C ARG A 152 -8.33 9.21 8.37
N TRP A 153 -7.35 8.31 8.23
CA TRP A 153 -7.36 7.24 7.25
C TRP A 153 -8.54 6.28 7.45
N LEU A 154 -8.76 5.80 8.68
CA LEU A 154 -9.89 4.93 9.00
C LEU A 154 -11.25 5.57 8.69
N ARG A 155 -11.39 6.87 8.99
CA ARG A 155 -12.58 7.65 8.65
C ARG A 155 -12.78 7.73 7.14
N TYR A 156 -11.72 8.07 6.40
CA TYR A 156 -11.76 8.13 4.94
C TYR A 156 -12.17 6.80 4.29
N LEU A 157 -11.66 5.69 4.83
CA LEU A 157 -12.06 4.36 4.39
C LEU A 157 -13.54 4.08 4.67
N THR A 158 -14.01 4.35 5.88
CA THR A 158 -15.41 4.10 6.26
C THR A 158 -16.39 4.86 5.36
N MET A 159 -16.03 6.08 4.94
CA MET A 159 -16.85 6.88 4.03
C MET A 159 -16.92 6.32 2.60
N ASN A 160 -15.84 5.68 2.14
CA ASN A 160 -15.71 5.16 0.77
C ASN A 160 -15.82 3.63 0.70
N ALA A 161 -16.31 2.98 1.77
CA ALA A 161 -16.41 1.53 1.83
C ALA A 161 -17.51 1.03 0.89
N PRO A 162 -17.20 0.11 -0.04
CA PRO A 162 -18.22 -0.48 -0.89
C PRO A 162 -19.07 -1.49 -0.11
N ALA A 163 -20.31 -1.70 -0.54
CA ALA A 163 -21.27 -2.55 0.17
C ALA A 163 -20.77 -4.00 0.31
N GLY A 164 -20.96 -4.60 1.49
CA GLY A 164 -20.60 -6.01 1.72
C GLY A 164 -19.16 -6.25 2.20
N ILE A 165 -18.39 -5.20 2.51
CA ILE A 165 -17.11 -5.29 3.23
C ILE A 165 -17.29 -4.93 4.70
N GLY A 166 -16.99 -5.86 5.59
CA GLY A 166 -16.88 -5.61 7.02
C GLY A 166 -15.44 -5.28 7.41
N MET A 167 -15.24 -4.20 8.16
CA MET A 167 -13.93 -3.74 8.62
C MET A 167 -13.79 -3.89 10.14
N ARG A 168 -12.60 -4.30 10.59
CA ARG A 168 -12.20 -4.30 11.99
C ARG A 168 -10.81 -3.69 12.09
N ALA A 169 -10.68 -2.58 12.80
CA ALA A 169 -9.40 -1.95 13.09
C ALA A 169 -8.93 -2.30 14.50
N THR A 170 -7.67 -2.67 14.63
CA THR A 170 -6.96 -2.79 15.91
C THR A 170 -5.86 -1.73 15.91
N THR A 171 -5.97 -0.73 16.77
CA THR A 171 -5.00 0.36 16.91
C THR A 171 -4.16 0.13 18.16
N TRP A 172 -2.86 0.41 18.08
CA TRP A 172 -1.94 0.44 19.21
C TRP A 172 -1.53 1.88 19.49
N GLU A 173 -1.58 2.27 20.75
CA GLU A 173 -1.21 3.59 21.23
C GLU A 173 -0.11 3.45 22.28
N PHE A 174 0.81 4.42 22.31
CA PHE A 174 1.87 4.48 23.31
C PHE A 174 1.43 5.44 24.40
N GLU A 175 1.43 4.96 25.64
CA GLU A 175 1.12 5.75 26.82
C GLU A 175 2.35 5.79 27.73
N ASN A 176 2.60 6.92 28.37
CA ASN A 176 3.65 7.03 29.38
C ASN A 176 3.17 6.38 30.68
N LEU A 177 4.06 5.67 31.37
CA LEU A 177 3.72 4.97 32.63
C LEU A 177 3.20 5.91 33.72
N ASP A 178 3.61 7.17 33.69
CA ASP A 178 3.25 8.19 34.67
C ASP A 178 1.89 8.86 34.41
N ALA A 179 1.24 8.59 33.27
CA ALA A 179 0.00 9.27 32.88
C ALA A 179 -1.23 8.86 33.71
N LYS A 180 -1.09 7.85 34.58
CA LYS A 180 -2.20 7.21 35.31
C LYS A 180 -2.18 7.39 36.84
N LYS A 181 -1.41 8.36 37.33
CA LYS A 181 -1.48 8.84 38.72
C LYS A 181 -2.41 10.05 38.82
#